data_AF-A0A150P2L7-F1
#
_entry.id   AF-A0A150P2L7-F1
#
_cell.length_a   1.000
_cell.length_b   1.000
_cell.length_c   1.000
_cell.angle_alpha   90.00
_cell.angle_beta   90.00
_cell.angle_gamma   90.00
#
_symmetry.space_group_name_H-M   'P 1'
#
loop_
_entity.id
_entity.type
_entity.pdbx_description
1 polymer ?
#
loop_
_entity_poly.entity_id
_entity_poly.type
_entity_poly.pdbx_seq_one_letter_code
_entity_poly.pdbx_strand_id
1 'polypeptide(L)'
;MRIAVLQANAVPGQVDTNVARIAGAARRAAEGGAHLLVTPELFTTGYVPALVPRALLETSPEAIVGRLANVASSCGIALVASAPDRGPDGALFIAAHLFDRAGARLATYRKTHLYGPDEAAVFTHGRGELPIAALHGFRIGLLICYDIEFPEAVRGVALAGADLVCAPTALPEPFGVVARTLPPARALESQVFIAYANHCGQEGDTVLCGQSIIAAPDASVLAAAGAAGEDLLFADLDPELQRASRADNRYLSERRPDVYAAWERPARTG
;
A
#
# COMPACT_ATOMS: atom_id res chain seq x y z
N MET A 1 -6.08 15.31 -7.74
CA MET A 1 -5.00 14.47 -8.31
C MET A 1 -5.63 13.21 -8.87
N ARG A 2 -5.40 12.85 -10.14
CA ARG A 2 -5.85 11.56 -10.67
C ARG A 2 -4.88 10.44 -10.28
N ILE A 3 -5.38 9.32 -9.76
CA ILE A 3 -4.57 8.14 -9.43
C ILE A 3 -5.06 6.91 -10.20
N ALA A 4 -4.18 5.92 -10.32
CA ALA A 4 -4.51 4.59 -10.78
C ALA A 4 -4.12 3.52 -9.75
N VAL A 5 -4.91 2.46 -9.66
CA VAL A 5 -4.68 1.32 -8.77
C VAL A 5 -4.67 0.04 -9.60
N LEU A 6 -3.57 -0.69 -9.56
CA LEU A 6 -3.43 -1.96 -10.26
C LEU A 6 -4.00 -3.10 -9.43
N GLN A 7 -4.91 -3.86 -10.02
CA GLN A 7 -5.24 -5.22 -9.62
C GLN A 7 -4.61 -6.18 -10.63
N ALA A 8 -3.70 -7.03 -10.18
CA ALA A 8 -3.09 -8.02 -11.06
C ALA A 8 -2.51 -9.17 -10.26
N ASN A 9 -2.16 -10.25 -10.95
CA ASN A 9 -1.40 -11.36 -10.39
C ASN A 9 0.10 -11.20 -10.70
N ALA A 10 0.99 -11.49 -9.77
CA ALA A 10 2.41 -11.61 -10.09
C ALA A 10 2.75 -13.05 -10.53
N VAL A 11 3.95 -13.23 -11.06
CA VAL A 11 4.53 -14.55 -11.31
C VAL A 11 5.57 -14.80 -10.21
N PRO A 12 5.32 -15.71 -9.25
CA PRO A 12 6.20 -15.91 -8.11
C PRO A 12 7.66 -16.22 -8.52
N GLY A 13 8.59 -15.50 -7.89
CA GLY A 13 10.03 -15.60 -8.13
C GLY A 13 10.54 -14.95 -9.43
N GLN A 14 9.66 -14.47 -10.33
CA GLN A 14 10.04 -13.96 -11.65
C GLN A 14 10.16 -12.43 -11.67
N VAL A 15 11.26 -11.91 -11.12
CA VAL A 15 11.48 -10.46 -10.97
C VAL A 15 11.37 -9.70 -12.29
N ASP A 16 11.98 -10.21 -13.35
CA ASP A 16 11.97 -9.55 -14.66
C ASP A 16 10.56 -9.40 -15.25
N THR A 17 9.81 -10.50 -15.23
CA THR A 17 8.42 -10.55 -15.69
C THR A 17 7.56 -9.57 -14.89
N ASN A 18 7.71 -9.55 -13.58
CA ASN A 18 6.88 -8.73 -12.71
C ASN A 18 7.19 -7.23 -12.84
N VAL A 19 8.46 -6.85 -12.94
CA VAL A 19 8.85 -5.46 -13.20
C VAL A 19 8.35 -5.00 -14.57
N ALA A 20 8.41 -5.85 -15.60
CA ALA A 20 7.86 -5.54 -16.92
C ALA A 20 6.33 -5.34 -16.88
N ARG A 21 5.62 -6.13 -16.08
CA ARG A 21 4.17 -5.97 -15.85
C ARG A 21 3.85 -4.64 -15.13
N ILE A 22 4.63 -4.26 -14.12
CA ILE A 22 4.52 -2.92 -13.49
C ILE A 22 4.76 -1.83 -14.53
N ALA A 23 5.77 -1.96 -15.40
CA ALA A 23 6.04 -0.98 -16.45
C ALA A 23 4.89 -0.84 -17.46
N GLY A 24 4.27 -1.97 -17.84
CA GLY A 24 3.08 -1.97 -18.70
C GLY A 24 1.88 -1.29 -18.03
N ALA A 25 1.66 -1.53 -16.75
CA ALA A 25 0.62 -0.85 -15.97
C ALA A 25 0.91 0.66 -15.82
N ALA A 26 2.16 1.04 -15.54
CA ALA A 26 2.59 2.44 -15.42
C ALA A 26 2.37 3.21 -16.72
N ARG A 27 2.68 2.61 -17.87
CA ARG A 27 2.41 3.21 -19.18
C ARG A 27 0.91 3.44 -19.41
N ARG A 28 0.08 2.42 -19.19
CA ARG A 28 -1.39 2.56 -19.33
C ARG A 28 -1.97 3.58 -18.36
N ALA A 29 -1.45 3.64 -17.13
CA ALA A 29 -1.86 4.62 -16.14
C ALA A 29 -1.52 6.05 -16.60
N ALA A 30 -0.30 6.27 -17.11
CA ALA A 30 0.13 7.55 -17.66
C ALA A 30 -0.70 7.96 -18.89
N GLU A 31 -0.97 7.03 -19.81
CA GLU A 31 -1.86 7.23 -20.96
C GLU A 31 -3.29 7.59 -20.53
N GLY A 32 -3.77 7.02 -19.42
CA GLY A 32 -5.04 7.37 -18.77
C GLY A 32 -5.02 8.69 -17.98
N GLY A 33 -3.90 9.42 -17.98
CA GLY A 33 -3.74 10.70 -17.28
C GLY A 33 -3.60 10.58 -15.76
N ALA A 34 -3.27 9.40 -15.23
CA ALA A 34 -2.96 9.26 -13.82
C ALA A 34 -1.61 9.92 -13.49
N HIS A 35 -1.56 10.55 -12.31
CA HIS A 35 -0.34 11.16 -11.77
C HIS A 35 0.45 10.18 -10.90
N LEU A 36 -0.25 9.18 -10.34
CA LEU A 36 0.27 8.18 -9.44
C LEU A 36 -0.31 6.81 -9.78
N LEU A 37 0.54 5.79 -9.88
CA LEU A 37 0.14 4.38 -9.89
C LEU A 37 0.45 3.74 -8.53
N VAL A 38 -0.47 2.98 -7.96
CA VAL A 38 -0.25 2.09 -6.82
C VAL A 38 -0.33 0.64 -7.27
N THR A 39 0.67 -0.17 -6.94
CA THR A 39 0.73 -1.60 -7.29
C THR A 39 0.59 -2.52 -6.07
N PRO A 40 0.26 -3.81 -6.26
CA PRO A 40 0.13 -4.76 -5.15
C PRO A 40 1.42 -5.03 -4.35
N GLU A 41 1.24 -5.64 -3.19
CA GLU A 41 2.31 -6.00 -2.24
C GLU A 41 3.30 -7.00 -2.84
N LEU A 42 4.61 -6.80 -2.64
CA LEU A 42 5.67 -7.68 -3.14
C LEU A 42 5.53 -8.06 -4.62
N PHE A 43 4.83 -7.25 -5.43
CA PHE A 43 4.50 -7.63 -6.81
C PHE A 43 5.75 -7.95 -7.62
N THR A 44 6.88 -7.31 -7.31
CA THR A 44 8.19 -7.59 -7.93
C THR A 44 8.64 -9.04 -7.78
N THR A 45 8.30 -9.73 -6.69
CA THR A 45 8.69 -11.13 -6.45
C THR A 45 7.51 -12.10 -6.43
N GLY A 46 6.27 -11.60 -6.40
CA GLY A 46 5.09 -12.36 -6.03
C GLY A 46 4.99 -12.60 -4.51
N TYR A 47 3.79 -12.95 -4.08
CA TYR A 47 3.41 -13.20 -2.71
C TYR A 47 3.49 -14.70 -2.37
N VAL A 48 4.71 -15.24 -2.49
CA VAL A 48 5.08 -16.55 -1.95
C VAL A 48 6.36 -16.35 -1.13
N PRO A 49 6.26 -15.98 0.16
CA PRO A 49 7.40 -15.54 0.97
C PRO A 49 8.62 -16.48 0.90
N ALA A 50 8.40 -17.79 0.91
CA ALA A 50 9.46 -18.80 0.83
C ALA A 50 10.31 -18.73 -0.45
N LEU A 51 9.79 -18.18 -1.56
CA LEU A 51 10.52 -18.03 -2.82
C LEU A 51 11.36 -16.74 -2.87
N VAL A 52 11.06 -15.77 -2.01
CA VAL A 52 11.71 -14.45 -2.04
C VAL A 52 13.22 -14.54 -1.84
N PRO A 53 13.77 -15.25 -0.83
CA PRO A 53 15.21 -15.34 -0.64
C PRO A 53 15.96 -15.85 -1.87
N ARG A 54 15.37 -16.81 -2.60
CA ARG A 54 15.96 -17.35 -3.83
C ARG A 54 15.95 -16.34 -4.96
N ALA A 55 14.85 -15.61 -5.17
CA ALA A 55 14.78 -14.54 -6.16
C ALA A 55 15.82 -13.44 -5.88
N LEU A 56 16.10 -13.16 -4.61
CA LEU A 56 17.08 -12.16 -4.20
C LEU A 56 18.55 -12.58 -4.39
N LEU A 57 18.83 -13.86 -4.68
CA LEU A 57 20.16 -14.31 -5.11
C LEU A 57 20.46 -13.87 -6.55
N GLU A 58 19.43 -13.78 -7.39
CA GLU A 58 19.55 -13.40 -8.80
C GLU A 58 19.48 -11.89 -8.99
N THR A 59 18.61 -11.20 -8.24
CA THR A 59 18.47 -9.74 -8.30
C THR A 59 18.36 -9.16 -6.88
N SER A 60 19.33 -8.34 -6.47
CA SER A 60 19.32 -7.76 -5.13
C SER A 60 18.13 -6.81 -4.90
N PRO A 61 17.68 -6.63 -3.65
CA PRO A 61 16.66 -5.63 -3.30
C PRO A 61 16.92 -4.24 -3.89
N GLU A 62 18.17 -3.76 -3.83
CA GLU A 62 18.57 -2.45 -4.35
C GLU A 62 18.45 -2.40 -5.88
N ALA A 63 18.78 -3.48 -6.58
CA ALA A 63 18.61 -3.59 -8.03
C ALA A 63 17.12 -3.58 -8.41
N ILE A 64 16.26 -4.26 -7.66
CA ILE A 64 14.79 -4.22 -7.85
C ILE A 64 14.27 -2.78 -7.69
N VAL A 65 14.65 -2.12 -6.59
CA VAL A 65 14.25 -0.73 -6.28
C VAL A 65 14.73 0.23 -7.38
N GLY A 66 15.97 0.08 -7.86
CA GLY A 66 16.50 0.90 -8.96
C GLY A 66 15.72 0.71 -10.26
N ARG A 67 15.24 -0.50 -10.54
CA ARG A 67 14.37 -0.76 -11.70
C ARG A 67 13.00 -0.12 -11.54
N LEU A 68 12.41 -0.12 -10.35
CA LEU A 68 11.15 0.57 -10.07
C LEU A 68 11.28 2.09 -10.26
N ALA A 69 12.40 2.68 -9.81
CA ALA A 69 12.71 4.08 -10.08
C ALA A 69 12.81 4.37 -11.59
N ASN A 70 13.45 3.48 -12.35
CA ASN A 70 13.53 3.59 -13.82
C ASN A 70 12.16 3.45 -14.49
N VAL A 71 11.26 2.62 -13.97
CA VAL A 71 9.88 2.52 -14.49
C VAL A 71 9.14 3.84 -14.30
N ALA A 72 9.22 4.44 -13.10
CA ALA A 72 8.59 5.71 -12.78
C ALA A 72 9.10 6.83 -13.71
N SER A 73 10.44 6.96 -13.85
CA SER A 73 11.06 7.98 -14.69
C SER A 73 10.76 7.79 -16.18
N SER A 74 10.84 6.55 -16.69
CA SER A 74 10.61 6.25 -18.10
C SER A 74 9.16 6.41 -18.53
N CYS A 75 8.21 6.14 -17.62
CA CYS A 75 6.78 6.34 -17.88
C CYS A 75 6.30 7.75 -17.51
N GLY A 76 7.14 8.55 -16.83
CA GLY A 76 6.80 9.91 -16.42
C GLY A 76 5.66 10.00 -15.41
N ILE A 77 5.48 8.98 -14.57
CA ILE A 77 4.42 8.86 -13.57
C ILE A 77 5.01 8.57 -12.19
N ALA A 78 4.40 9.10 -11.12
CA ALA A 78 4.75 8.65 -9.78
C ALA A 78 4.30 7.20 -9.54
N LEU A 79 5.03 6.47 -8.70
CA LEU A 79 4.82 5.05 -8.47
C LEU A 79 4.91 4.71 -6.99
N VAL A 80 3.86 4.12 -6.43
CA VAL A 80 3.96 3.30 -5.21
C VAL A 80 4.09 1.85 -5.64
N ALA A 81 5.23 1.25 -5.32
CA ALA A 81 5.47 -0.17 -5.57
C ALA A 81 6.09 -0.83 -4.34
N SER A 82 5.64 -2.06 -4.07
CA SER A 82 6.17 -2.88 -2.98
C SER A 82 7.19 -3.90 -3.49
N ALA A 83 8.28 -4.01 -2.75
CA ALA A 83 9.40 -4.91 -3.02
C ALA A 83 10.05 -5.34 -1.70
N PRO A 84 10.82 -6.45 -1.70
CA PRO A 84 11.71 -6.74 -0.59
C PRO A 84 12.75 -5.61 -0.42
N ASP A 85 13.03 -5.23 0.82
CA ASP A 85 14.08 -4.29 1.19
C ASP A 85 15.06 -4.95 2.17
N ARG A 86 16.29 -4.44 2.23
CA ARG A 86 17.35 -4.99 3.09
C ARG A 86 17.85 -3.95 4.09
N GLY A 87 17.88 -4.34 5.36
CA GLY A 87 18.43 -3.56 6.46
C GLY A 87 19.96 -3.55 6.45
N PRO A 88 20.60 -2.62 7.18
CA PRO A 88 22.06 -2.55 7.32
C PRO A 88 22.68 -3.83 7.92
N ASP A 89 21.91 -4.57 8.70
CA ASP A 89 22.27 -5.84 9.35
C ASP A 89 21.96 -7.08 8.47
N GLY A 90 21.47 -6.86 7.25
CA GLY A 90 21.05 -7.93 6.34
C GLY A 90 19.62 -8.43 6.55
N ALA A 91 18.88 -7.90 7.54
CA ALA A 91 17.48 -8.26 7.76
C ALA A 91 16.63 -7.91 6.52
N LEU A 92 15.70 -8.80 6.17
CA LEU A 92 14.78 -8.58 5.05
C LEU A 92 13.47 -7.97 5.57
N PHE A 93 12.91 -7.05 4.80
CA PHE A 93 11.64 -6.39 5.09
C PHE A 93 10.72 -6.45 3.89
N ILE A 94 9.41 -6.47 4.12
CA ILE A 94 8.44 -6.08 3.10
C ILE A 94 8.38 -4.56 3.12
N ALA A 95 8.70 -3.93 1.98
CA ALA A 95 8.70 -2.48 1.89
C ALA A 95 7.77 -1.98 0.77
N ALA A 96 7.30 -0.75 0.94
CA ALA A 96 6.63 0.05 -0.07
C ALA A 96 7.46 1.31 -0.31
N HIS A 97 7.69 1.62 -1.57
CA HIS A 97 8.46 2.79 -1.99
C HIS A 97 7.57 3.70 -2.81
N LEU A 98 7.61 5.00 -2.51
CA LEU A 98 7.04 6.04 -3.35
C LEU A 98 8.15 6.69 -4.16
N PHE A 99 8.01 6.65 -5.48
CA PHE A 99 8.86 7.37 -6.43
C PHE A 99 8.07 8.50 -7.08
N ASP A 100 8.74 9.63 -7.34
CA ASP A 100 8.19 10.66 -8.21
C ASP A 100 8.34 10.29 -9.69
N ARG A 101 7.79 11.15 -10.55
CA ARG A 101 7.85 10.99 -12.02
C ARG A 101 9.25 11.09 -12.63
N ALA A 102 10.25 11.53 -11.87
CA ALA A 102 11.65 11.56 -12.29
C ALA A 102 12.43 10.33 -11.76
N GLY A 103 11.76 9.44 -11.02
CA GLY A 103 12.37 8.25 -10.41
C GLY A 103 13.03 8.54 -9.06
N ALA A 104 12.92 9.75 -8.50
CA ALA A 104 13.44 10.02 -7.17
C ALA A 104 12.56 9.35 -6.11
N ARG A 105 13.18 8.58 -5.22
CA ARG A 105 12.48 7.92 -4.12
C ARG A 105 12.16 8.93 -3.02
N LEU A 106 10.88 9.23 -2.86
CA LEU A 106 10.37 10.21 -1.89
C LEU A 106 10.12 9.62 -0.50
N ALA A 107 9.74 8.35 -0.43
CA ALA A 107 9.46 7.66 0.82
C ALA A 107 9.72 6.15 0.70
N THR A 108 10.08 5.54 1.83
CA THR A 108 10.14 4.09 2.02
C THR A 108 9.47 3.76 3.34
N TYR A 109 8.47 2.89 3.30
CA TYR A 109 7.83 2.33 4.49
C TYR A 109 8.12 0.83 4.56
N ARG A 110 8.42 0.33 5.76
CA ARG A 110 8.61 -1.11 6.04
C ARG A 110 7.42 -1.63 6.84
N LYS A 111 6.79 -2.70 6.37
CA LYS A 111 5.57 -3.31 6.93
C LYS A 111 5.74 -3.56 8.43
N THR A 112 4.84 -3.05 9.25
CA THR A 112 4.92 -3.19 10.70
C THR A 112 4.23 -4.46 11.18
N HIS A 113 3.08 -4.79 10.60
CA HIS A 113 2.30 -5.97 10.96
C HIS A 113 2.51 -7.07 9.92
N LEU A 114 3.31 -8.09 10.22
CA LEU A 114 3.48 -9.25 9.34
C LEU A 114 2.26 -10.18 9.45
N TYR A 115 1.79 -10.68 8.30
CA TYR A 115 0.66 -11.58 8.19
C TYR A 115 1.09 -13.04 8.26
N GLY A 116 0.75 -13.71 9.36
CA GLY A 116 0.94 -15.14 9.53
C GLY A 116 2.41 -15.59 9.66
N PRO A 117 2.63 -16.90 9.84
CA PRO A 117 3.96 -17.46 10.06
C PRO A 117 4.86 -17.41 8.83
N ASP A 118 4.29 -17.45 7.62
CA ASP A 118 5.07 -17.51 6.38
C ASP A 118 5.82 -16.20 6.11
N GLU A 119 5.19 -15.05 6.37
CA GLU A 119 5.90 -13.77 6.33
C GLU A 119 6.92 -13.67 7.46
N ALA A 120 6.53 -14.02 8.69
CA ALA A 120 7.40 -13.93 9.88
C ALA A 120 8.63 -14.85 9.81
N ALA A 121 8.58 -15.91 9.00
CA ALA A 121 9.72 -16.80 8.76
C ALA A 121 10.81 -16.16 7.86
N VAL A 122 10.46 -15.14 7.08
CA VAL A 122 11.34 -14.55 6.05
C VAL A 122 11.66 -13.09 6.34
N PHE A 123 10.69 -12.34 6.84
CA PHE A 123 10.74 -10.90 6.97
C PHE A 123 10.77 -10.45 8.44
N THR A 124 11.28 -9.24 8.63
CA THR A 124 11.38 -8.55 9.91
C THR A 124 10.32 -7.46 10.01
N HIS A 125 9.76 -7.28 11.19
CA HIS A 125 8.84 -6.18 11.47
C HIS A 125 9.53 -4.82 11.28
N GLY A 126 8.86 -3.92 10.57
CA GLY A 126 9.21 -2.51 10.51
C GLY A 126 9.13 -1.85 11.89
N ARG A 127 9.83 -0.72 12.05
CA ARG A 127 9.93 0.01 13.32
C ARG A 127 8.76 0.98 13.57
N GLY A 128 7.74 0.99 12.71
CA GLY A 128 6.60 1.91 12.80
C GLY A 128 6.89 3.33 12.31
N GLU A 129 7.90 3.53 11.46
CA GLU A 129 8.17 4.81 10.82
C GLU A 129 7.00 5.19 9.90
N LEU A 130 6.56 6.45 9.94
CA LEU A 130 5.42 6.94 9.15
C LEU A 130 5.88 8.03 8.16
N PRO A 131 6.59 7.65 7.08
CA PRO A 131 7.08 8.63 6.11
C PRO A 131 5.92 9.26 5.35
N ILE A 132 5.92 10.60 5.28
CA ILE A 132 4.93 11.37 4.52
C ILE A 132 5.65 12.17 3.45
N ALA A 133 5.19 12.07 2.21
CA ALA A 133 5.75 12.79 1.08
C ALA A 133 4.68 13.63 0.37
N ALA A 134 5.06 14.80 -0.12
CA ALA A 134 4.16 15.63 -0.91
C ALA A 134 4.22 15.23 -2.40
N LEU A 135 3.05 15.07 -3.02
CA LEU A 135 2.91 14.77 -4.44
C LEU A 135 1.62 15.41 -4.97
N HIS A 136 1.72 16.23 -6.01
CA HIS A 136 0.56 16.84 -6.68
C HIS A 136 -0.46 17.52 -5.73
N GLY A 137 0.03 18.19 -4.68
CA GLY A 137 -0.81 18.88 -3.69
C GLY A 137 -1.42 17.97 -2.61
N PHE A 138 -1.09 16.67 -2.59
CA PHE A 138 -1.48 15.72 -1.57
C PHE A 138 -0.28 15.28 -0.75
N ARG A 139 -0.50 15.02 0.54
CA ARG A 139 0.46 14.33 1.41
C ARG A 139 0.16 12.83 1.36
N ILE A 140 1.13 12.03 0.96
CA ILE A 140 0.97 10.58 0.77
C ILE A 140 1.67 9.85 1.91
N GLY A 141 0.92 8.98 2.59
CA GLY A 141 1.44 7.97 3.49
C GLY A 141 1.37 6.57 2.89
N LEU A 142 2.21 5.68 3.40
CA LEU A 142 2.30 4.29 2.95
C LEU A 142 1.97 3.36 4.10
N LEU A 143 1.18 2.33 3.81
CA LEU A 143 0.95 1.15 4.65
C LEU A 143 1.00 -0.08 3.74
N ILE A 144 1.08 -1.28 4.29
CA ILE A 144 1.13 -2.50 3.47
C ILE A 144 0.15 -3.53 4.02
N CYS A 145 -0.81 -3.92 3.17
CA CYS A 145 -1.70 -5.06 3.37
C CYS A 145 -2.30 -5.09 4.77
N TYR A 146 -1.84 -6.04 5.59
CA TYR A 146 -2.30 -6.30 6.95
C TYR A 146 -2.26 -5.09 7.88
N ASP A 147 -1.38 -4.11 7.62
CA ASP A 147 -1.37 -2.85 8.37
C ASP A 147 -2.73 -2.13 8.34
N ILE A 148 -3.52 -2.25 7.26
CA ILE A 148 -4.82 -1.57 7.15
C ILE A 148 -5.87 -2.13 8.12
N GLU A 149 -5.68 -3.38 8.56
CA GLU A 149 -6.62 -4.02 9.47
C GLU A 149 -6.56 -3.39 10.86
N PHE A 150 -5.42 -2.78 11.21
CA PHE A 150 -5.17 -2.05 12.45
C PHE A 150 -5.59 -0.58 12.29
N PRO A 151 -6.72 -0.15 12.89
CA PRO A 151 -7.15 1.26 12.80
C PRO A 151 -6.09 2.23 13.31
N GLU A 152 -5.23 1.81 14.24
CA GLU A 152 -4.11 2.57 14.79
C GLU A 152 -3.09 2.96 13.73
N ALA A 153 -2.79 2.06 12.78
CA ALA A 153 -1.81 2.32 11.73
C ALA A 153 -2.32 3.40 10.76
N VAL A 154 -3.56 3.26 10.29
CA VAL A 154 -4.19 4.26 9.41
C VAL A 154 -4.36 5.59 10.14
N ARG A 155 -4.80 5.56 11.40
CA ARG A 155 -4.92 6.75 12.24
C ARG A 155 -3.57 7.44 12.44
N GLY A 156 -2.50 6.68 12.70
CA GLY A 156 -1.15 7.20 12.86
C GLY A 156 -0.68 7.96 11.62
N VAL A 157 -0.87 7.37 10.44
CA VAL A 157 -0.52 7.99 9.15
C VAL A 157 -1.35 9.26 8.90
N ALA A 158 -2.65 9.24 9.19
CA ALA A 158 -3.50 10.43 9.09
C ALA A 158 -3.06 11.55 10.05
N LEU A 159 -2.69 11.22 11.29
CA LEU A 159 -2.19 12.18 12.28
C LEU A 159 -0.80 12.72 11.93
N ALA A 160 0.03 11.96 11.21
CA ALA A 160 1.26 12.45 10.58
C ALA A 160 0.98 13.42 9.40
N GLY A 161 -0.30 13.63 9.08
CA GLY A 161 -0.79 14.58 8.10
C GLY A 161 -0.99 14.00 6.72
N ALA A 162 -1.13 12.68 6.56
CA ALA A 162 -1.47 12.13 5.26
C ALA A 162 -2.86 12.62 4.78
N ASP A 163 -2.97 12.80 3.48
CA ASP A 163 -4.23 13.00 2.77
C ASP A 163 -4.67 11.76 2.02
N LEU A 164 -3.71 10.97 1.54
CA LEU A 164 -3.88 9.69 0.85
C LEU A 164 -3.01 8.63 1.53
N VAL A 165 -3.59 7.47 1.80
CA VAL A 165 -2.86 6.25 2.18
C VAL A 165 -2.84 5.30 0.98
N CYS A 166 -1.64 4.96 0.52
CA CYS A 166 -1.44 3.91 -0.48
C CYS A 166 -1.11 2.59 0.23
N ALA A 167 -1.90 1.56 -0.05
CA ALA A 167 -1.78 0.24 0.57
C ALA A 167 -1.60 -0.86 -0.50
N PRO A 168 -0.36 -1.14 -0.93
CA PRO A 168 -0.02 -2.39 -1.63
C PRO A 168 -0.45 -3.58 -0.79
N THR A 169 -1.18 -4.53 -1.40
CA THR A 169 -1.85 -5.62 -0.67
C THR A 169 -1.75 -6.94 -1.43
N ALA A 170 -1.59 -8.05 -0.69
CA ALA A 170 -1.88 -9.41 -1.10
C ALA A 170 -2.83 -10.08 -0.09
N LEU A 171 -4.15 -9.89 -0.24
CA LEU A 171 -5.16 -10.43 0.67
C LEU A 171 -5.63 -11.82 0.21
N PRO A 172 -5.39 -12.89 0.99
CA PRO A 172 -5.81 -14.24 0.63
C PRO A 172 -7.30 -14.49 0.88
N GLU A 173 -7.88 -15.46 0.18
CA GLU A 173 -9.16 -16.03 0.55
C GLU A 173 -9.10 -16.72 1.93
N PRO A 174 -10.21 -16.75 2.70
CA PRO A 174 -11.55 -16.23 2.38
C PRO A 174 -11.78 -14.78 2.84
N PHE A 175 -10.72 -13.98 3.01
CA PHE A 175 -10.80 -12.71 3.75
C PHE A 175 -11.31 -11.51 2.92
N GLY A 176 -11.91 -11.70 1.75
CA GLY A 176 -12.39 -10.59 0.89
C GLY A 176 -13.34 -9.59 1.57
N VAL A 177 -13.95 -9.94 2.71
CA VAL A 177 -14.68 -8.99 3.56
C VAL A 177 -13.80 -7.82 4.03
N VAL A 178 -12.50 -8.05 4.25
CA VAL A 178 -11.52 -7.03 4.63
C VAL A 178 -11.47 -5.93 3.55
N ALA A 179 -11.22 -6.31 2.29
CA ALA A 179 -11.11 -5.36 1.18
C ALA A 179 -12.39 -4.52 0.98
N ARG A 180 -13.57 -5.10 1.23
CA ARG A 180 -14.85 -4.41 1.06
C ARG A 180 -15.25 -3.53 2.23
N THR A 181 -14.73 -3.80 3.43
CA THR A 181 -15.23 -3.19 4.67
C THR A 181 -14.21 -2.22 5.25
N LEU A 182 -12.96 -2.64 5.36
CA LEU A 182 -11.96 -1.88 6.11
C LEU A 182 -11.46 -0.65 5.34
N PRO A 183 -11.10 -0.69 4.05
CA PRO A 183 -10.66 0.52 3.36
C PRO A 183 -11.68 1.67 3.43
N PRO A 184 -13.00 1.49 3.16
CA PRO A 184 -13.96 2.57 3.34
C PRO A 184 -14.10 3.04 4.80
N ALA A 185 -14.13 2.11 5.77
CA ALA A 185 -14.25 2.46 7.18
C ALA A 185 -13.03 3.26 7.69
N ARG A 186 -11.82 2.82 7.29
CA ARG A 186 -10.54 3.46 7.63
C ARG A 186 -10.43 4.84 6.98
N ALA A 187 -10.89 4.98 5.74
CA ALA A 187 -10.95 6.26 5.04
C ALA A 187 -11.85 7.27 5.77
N LEU A 188 -13.05 6.82 6.20
CA LEU A 188 -13.99 7.64 6.97
C LEU A 188 -13.44 8.05 8.33
N GLU A 189 -13.06 7.08 9.17
CA GLU A 189 -12.73 7.37 10.56
C GLU A 189 -11.42 8.19 10.68
N SER A 190 -10.50 8.00 9.74
CA SER A 190 -9.22 8.73 9.68
C SER A 190 -9.25 9.93 8.72
N GLN A 191 -10.35 10.15 8.01
CA GLN A 191 -10.60 11.29 7.13
C GLN A 191 -9.48 11.49 6.08
N VAL A 192 -9.14 10.39 5.40
CA VAL A 192 -8.11 10.28 4.35
C VAL A 192 -8.66 9.50 3.17
N PHE A 193 -8.11 9.73 1.98
CA PHE A 193 -8.30 8.81 0.86
C PHE A 193 -7.52 7.52 1.09
N ILE A 194 -8.01 6.40 0.57
CA ILE A 194 -7.30 5.12 0.56
C ILE A 194 -7.23 4.57 -0.85
N ALA A 195 -6.03 4.20 -1.30
CA ALA A 195 -5.77 3.46 -2.52
C ALA A 195 -5.26 2.07 -2.15
N TYR A 196 -6.14 1.07 -2.23
CA TYR A 196 -5.88 -0.31 -1.85
C TYR A 196 -5.66 -1.17 -3.10
N ALA A 197 -4.39 -1.47 -3.39
CA ALA A 197 -3.97 -2.21 -4.58
C ALA A 197 -3.75 -3.67 -4.22
N ASN A 198 -4.66 -4.55 -4.60
CA ASN A 198 -4.60 -5.95 -4.22
C ASN A 198 -4.22 -6.85 -5.40
N HIS A 199 -3.55 -7.94 -5.07
CA HIS A 199 -3.41 -9.06 -5.98
C HIS A 199 -4.74 -9.75 -6.27
N CYS A 200 -4.79 -10.49 -7.37
CA CYS A 200 -5.93 -11.35 -7.74
C CYS A 200 -5.45 -12.70 -8.28
N GLY A 201 -6.30 -13.72 -8.22
CA GLY A 201 -5.99 -15.04 -8.79
C GLY A 201 -5.06 -15.85 -7.89
N GLN A 202 -4.40 -16.85 -8.46
CA GLN A 202 -3.63 -17.82 -7.69
C GLN A 202 -2.12 -17.57 -7.75
N GLU A 203 -1.47 -17.57 -6.60
CA GLU A 203 -0.02 -17.57 -6.43
C GLU A 203 0.40 -18.74 -5.53
N GLY A 204 1.10 -19.73 -6.11
CA GLY A 204 1.36 -20.99 -5.41
C GLY A 204 0.06 -21.67 -4.98
N ASP A 205 -0.06 -21.99 -3.70
CA ASP A 205 -1.25 -22.61 -3.12
C ASP A 205 -2.28 -21.59 -2.60
N THR A 206 -2.00 -20.28 -2.74
CA THR A 206 -2.85 -19.21 -2.22
C THR A 206 -3.69 -18.58 -3.33
N VAL A 207 -5.00 -18.45 -3.09
CA VAL A 207 -5.89 -17.65 -3.94
C VAL A 207 -6.06 -16.26 -3.31
N LEU A 208 -5.83 -15.22 -4.09
CA LEU A 208 -5.86 -13.81 -3.67
C LEU A 208 -7.15 -13.14 -4.14
N CYS A 209 -7.74 -12.34 -3.24
CA CYS A 209 -9.13 -11.92 -3.32
C CYS A 209 -9.47 -10.90 -4.41
N GLY A 210 -8.50 -10.25 -5.07
CA GLY A 210 -8.78 -9.07 -5.90
C GLY A 210 -9.43 -7.96 -5.08
N GLN A 211 -10.54 -7.39 -5.56
CA GLN A 211 -11.29 -6.36 -4.84
C GLN A 211 -10.44 -5.13 -4.47
N SER A 212 -9.51 -4.74 -5.34
CA SER A 212 -8.82 -3.46 -5.23
C SER A 212 -9.84 -2.32 -5.19
N ILE A 213 -9.55 -1.27 -4.42
CA ILE A 213 -10.53 -0.22 -4.14
C ILE A 213 -9.86 1.14 -3.91
N ILE A 214 -10.53 2.20 -4.36
CA ILE A 214 -10.22 3.59 -4.04
C ILE A 214 -11.38 4.15 -3.23
N ALA A 215 -11.13 4.50 -1.96
CA ALA A 215 -12.13 5.03 -1.04
C ALA A 215 -11.82 6.48 -0.67
N ALA A 216 -12.87 7.29 -0.49
CA ALA A 216 -12.79 8.69 -0.11
C ALA A 216 -13.01 8.91 1.40
N PRO A 217 -12.65 10.09 1.94
CA PRO A 217 -12.77 10.45 3.36
C PRO A 217 -14.19 10.43 3.95
N ASP A 218 -15.22 10.27 3.13
CA ASP A 218 -16.63 10.14 3.52
C ASP A 218 -17.14 8.70 3.40
N ALA A 219 -16.22 7.73 3.26
CA ALA A 219 -16.48 6.32 2.97
C ALA A 219 -17.04 6.01 1.58
N SER A 220 -17.20 7.00 0.69
CA SER A 220 -17.62 6.72 -0.68
C SER A 220 -16.56 5.93 -1.44
N VAL A 221 -17.01 4.98 -2.27
CA VAL A 221 -16.14 4.16 -3.12
C VAL A 221 -16.05 4.84 -4.48
N LEU A 222 -14.87 5.38 -4.79
CA LEU A 222 -14.62 6.09 -6.05
C LEU A 222 -14.40 5.13 -7.22
N ALA A 223 -13.76 3.99 -6.95
CA ALA A 223 -13.57 2.90 -7.90
C ALA A 223 -13.34 1.57 -7.16
N ALA A 224 -13.81 0.46 -7.72
CA ALA A 224 -13.60 -0.88 -7.17
C ALA A 224 -13.50 -1.92 -8.28
N ALA A 225 -12.60 -2.89 -8.10
CA ALA A 225 -12.43 -4.03 -8.99
C ALA A 225 -13.23 -5.24 -8.49
N GLY A 226 -13.44 -6.22 -9.39
CA GLY A 226 -14.02 -7.52 -9.05
C GLY A 226 -13.06 -8.42 -8.24
N ALA A 227 -13.57 -9.57 -7.79
CA ALA A 227 -12.78 -10.55 -7.04
C ALA A 227 -11.75 -11.32 -7.90
N ALA A 228 -11.96 -11.36 -9.21
CA ALA A 228 -11.09 -12.03 -10.16
C ALA A 228 -10.81 -11.14 -11.36
N GLY A 229 -9.73 -11.45 -12.07
CA GLY A 229 -9.30 -10.72 -13.26
C GLY A 229 -8.43 -9.52 -12.95
N GLU A 230 -7.53 -9.23 -13.89
CA GLU A 230 -6.71 -8.02 -13.83
C GLU A 230 -7.55 -6.79 -14.15
N ASP A 231 -7.26 -5.68 -13.48
CA ASP A 231 -7.93 -4.41 -13.68
C ASP A 231 -6.98 -3.23 -13.39
N LEU A 232 -7.28 -2.07 -13.96
CA LEU A 232 -6.58 -0.82 -13.68
C LEU A 232 -7.63 0.26 -13.39
N LEU A 233 -7.86 0.49 -12.10
CA LEU A 233 -8.84 1.45 -11.61
C LEU A 233 -8.29 2.86 -11.75
N PHE A 234 -9.16 3.83 -12.02
CA PHE A 234 -8.83 5.26 -12.04
C PHE A 234 -9.82 6.04 -11.18
N ALA A 235 -9.32 7.03 -10.44
CA ALA A 235 -10.16 7.98 -9.73
C ALA A 235 -9.49 9.35 -9.62
N ASP A 236 -10.30 10.40 -9.62
CA ASP A 236 -9.87 11.76 -9.30
C ASP A 236 -10.07 12.02 -7.81
N LEU A 237 -8.98 12.34 -7.11
CA LEU A 237 -9.02 12.74 -5.72
C LEU A 237 -9.27 14.25 -5.66
N ASP A 238 -10.44 14.64 -5.15
CA ASP A 238 -10.85 16.01 -4.90
C ASP A 238 -10.53 16.43 -3.45
N PRO A 239 -9.62 17.38 -3.23
CA PRO A 239 -9.33 17.89 -1.88
C PRO A 239 -10.54 18.48 -1.14
N GLU A 240 -11.61 18.88 -1.84
CA GLU A 240 -12.86 19.33 -1.20
C GLU A 240 -13.53 18.22 -0.39
N LEU A 241 -13.54 16.96 -0.87
CA LEU A 241 -14.17 15.85 -0.13
C LEU A 241 -13.53 15.62 1.24
N GLN A 242 -12.21 15.76 1.31
CA GLN A 242 -11.49 15.66 2.58
C GLN A 242 -11.80 16.85 3.50
N ARG A 243 -11.83 18.07 2.95
CA ARG A 243 -12.15 19.28 3.72
C ARG A 243 -13.58 19.24 4.26
N ALA A 244 -14.53 18.78 3.45
CA ALA A 244 -15.92 18.58 3.85
C ALA A 244 -16.02 17.53 4.96
N SER A 245 -15.42 16.34 4.79
CA SER A 245 -15.41 15.29 5.82
C SER A 245 -14.88 15.83 7.17
N ARG A 246 -13.74 16.54 7.16
CA ARG A 246 -13.13 17.16 8.36
C ARG A 246 -13.95 18.31 8.96
N ALA A 247 -14.79 18.97 8.16
CA ALA A 247 -15.67 20.03 8.62
C ALA A 247 -16.95 19.48 9.26
N ASP A 248 -17.55 18.45 8.66
CA ASP A 248 -18.79 17.81 9.13
C ASP A 248 -18.56 17.07 10.44
N ASN A 249 -17.46 16.32 10.54
CA ASN A 249 -17.05 15.61 11.74
C ASN A 249 -15.58 15.88 12.05
N ARG A 250 -15.27 16.27 13.28
CA ARG A 250 -13.90 16.64 13.68
C ARG A 250 -13.16 15.49 14.33
N TYR A 251 -13.30 14.28 13.76
CA TYR A 251 -12.81 13.03 14.36
C TYR A 251 -11.34 13.04 14.72
N LEU A 252 -10.48 13.73 13.95
CA LEU A 252 -9.04 13.78 14.24
C LEU A 252 -8.71 14.71 15.41
N SER A 253 -9.37 15.87 15.52
CA SER A 253 -9.09 16.87 16.55
C SER A 253 -9.85 16.66 17.85
N GLU A 254 -10.99 15.97 17.81
CA GLU A 254 -11.83 15.67 18.99
C GLU A 254 -11.42 14.37 19.72
N ARG A 255 -10.32 13.75 19.28
CA ARG A 255 -9.72 12.58 19.94
C ARG A 255 -9.35 12.89 21.39
N ARG A 256 -9.35 11.83 22.21
CA ARG A 256 -8.93 11.85 23.62
C ARG A 256 -7.70 10.99 23.86
N PRO A 257 -6.51 11.38 23.34
CA PRO A 257 -5.29 10.58 23.50
C PRO A 257 -4.88 10.39 24.96
N ASP A 258 -5.26 11.33 25.84
CA ASP A 258 -5.11 11.23 27.29
C ASP A 258 -5.86 10.01 27.87
N VAL A 259 -7.02 9.70 27.32
CA VAL A 259 -7.84 8.55 27.71
C VAL A 259 -7.30 7.26 27.09
N TYR A 260 -6.96 7.27 25.79
CA TYR A 260 -6.49 6.07 25.09
C TYR A 260 -5.18 5.54 25.69
N ALA A 261 -4.24 6.42 26.04
CA ALA A 261 -2.99 6.05 26.69
C ALA A 261 -3.20 5.40 28.08
N ALA A 262 -4.34 5.62 28.73
CA ALA A 262 -4.67 4.95 29.98
C ALA A 262 -5.19 3.52 29.76
N TRP A 263 -5.79 3.23 28.60
CA TRP A 263 -6.27 1.89 28.24
C TRP A 263 -5.15 0.94 27.83
N GLU A 264 -4.07 1.48 27.28
CA GLU A 264 -2.88 0.73 26.87
C GLU A 264 -1.96 0.34 28.04
N ARG A 265 -2.26 0.80 29.26
CA ARG A 265 -1.50 0.39 30.45
C ARG A 265 -1.86 -1.06 30.79
N PRO A 266 -0.87 -1.92 31.05
CA PRO A 266 -1.14 -3.27 31.54
C PRO A 266 -2.05 -3.19 32.77
N ALA A 267 -3.08 -4.03 32.83
CA ALA A 267 -3.86 -4.19 34.05
C ALA A 267 -2.89 -4.40 35.22
N ARG A 268 -3.10 -3.68 36.33
CA ARG A 268 -2.31 -3.89 37.55
C ARG A 268 -2.34 -5.38 37.86
N THR A 269 -1.18 -6.03 37.77
CA THR A 269 -0.99 -7.40 38.27
C THR A 269 -1.22 -7.34 39.78
N GLY A 270 -2.43 -7.69 40.20
CA GLY A 270 -2.76 -7.98 41.59
C GLY A 270 -2.30 -9.36 41.99
#